data_AF-A0A964RLQ2-F1
#
_entry.id   AF-A0A964RLQ2-F1
#
_cell.length_a   1.000
_cell.length_b   1.000
_cell.length_c   1.000
_cell.angle_alpha   90.00
_cell.angle_beta   90.00
_cell.angle_gamma   90.00
#
_symmetry.space_group_name_H-M   'P 1'
#
loop_
_entity.id
_entity.type
_entity.pdbx_description
1 polymer ?
#
loop_
_entity_poly.entity_id
_entity_poly.type
_entity_poly.pdbx_seq_one_letter_code
_entity_poly.pdbx_strand_id
1 'polypeptide(L)'
;MIIRENKMKVEEYIDEFMLKSQDKEYNPEDIIFFDLEHYVYKKPKCIGVFGACEYDKKNNNILVTQYMIEDRDEATNILYLAKDYFMRMKQKGKKAIITFSGNNDFTVINYLFKENGIYYNFEEEFDSVDIQKEYEKYKKLSIGLKKLEKVFDIVREGEVISGSNLAKTFHKVMKDRSYFKRMPEEKIEKILLYNEQDVINLYYIYVNWKKYIFENITEDNILEENVDNLDGLEELDEYNISEEESDED
;
A
#
# COMPACT_ATOMS: atom_id res chain seq x y z
N MET A 1 1.14 18.80 -8.52
CA MET A 1 1.43 17.46 -7.99
C MET A 1 2.48 17.60 -6.93
N ILE A 2 2.28 16.96 -5.78
CA ILE A 2 3.31 16.88 -4.76
C ILE A 2 4.27 15.74 -5.12
N ILE A 3 5.56 16.04 -5.12
CA ILE A 3 6.64 15.07 -5.22
C ILE A 3 7.46 15.19 -3.94
N ARG A 4 7.59 14.09 -3.21
CA ARG A 4 8.30 14.05 -1.94
C ARG A 4 9.32 12.92 -1.95
N GLU A 5 10.56 13.27 -1.63
CA GLU A 5 11.63 12.32 -1.37
C GLU A 5 12.06 12.50 0.08
N ASN A 6 12.04 11.41 0.84
CA ASN A 6 12.44 11.42 2.24
C ASN A 6 13.53 10.37 2.50
N LYS A 7 14.34 10.61 3.53
CA LYS A 7 15.44 9.75 3.92
C LYS A 7 15.37 9.50 5.41
N MET A 8 15.25 8.23 5.80
CA MET A 8 15.20 7.81 7.18
C MET A 8 16.41 6.93 7.49
N LYS A 9 17.14 7.27 8.54
CA LYS A 9 18.24 6.43 9.04
C LYS A 9 17.65 5.22 9.77
N VAL A 10 18.19 4.05 9.47
CA VAL A 10 17.77 2.79 10.10
C VAL A 10 18.97 2.05 10.65
N GLU A 11 18.69 1.13 11.58
CA GLU A 11 19.70 0.22 12.10
C GLU A 11 20.10 -0.80 11.03
N GLU A 12 21.27 -1.41 11.23
CA GLU A 12 21.71 -2.53 10.40
C GLU A 12 20.80 -3.73 10.64
N TYR A 13 20.36 -4.38 9.56
CA TYR A 13 19.50 -5.55 9.66
C TYR A 13 20.33 -6.83 9.84
N ILE A 14 19.70 -7.86 10.40
CA ILE A 14 20.33 -9.17 10.61
C ILE A 14 19.75 -10.15 9.58
N ASP A 15 20.60 -10.70 8.72
CA ASP A 15 20.20 -11.61 7.64
C ASP A 15 19.33 -12.79 8.13
N GLU A 16 19.63 -13.29 9.34
CA GLU A 16 18.91 -14.39 9.96
C GLU A 16 17.45 -14.09 10.25
N PHE A 17 17.08 -12.81 10.43
CA PHE A 17 15.73 -12.38 10.77
C PHE A 17 14.85 -12.07 9.56
N MET A 18 15.43 -11.96 8.38
CA MET A 18 14.69 -11.57 7.19
C MET A 18 13.66 -12.63 6.74
N LEU A 19 12.60 -12.16 6.09
CA LEU A 19 11.65 -13.02 5.40
C LEU A 19 12.37 -13.82 4.30
N LYS A 20 12.06 -15.12 4.22
CA LYS A 20 12.51 -16.01 3.14
C LYS A 20 11.31 -16.68 2.50
N SER A 21 10.85 -16.14 1.37
CA SER A 21 9.72 -16.72 0.63
C SER A 21 10.22 -17.77 -0.35
N GLN A 22 9.70 -19.01 -0.24
CA GLN A 22 9.71 -20.07 -1.27
C GLN A 22 10.91 -20.03 -2.24
N ASP A 23 12.11 -20.31 -1.73
CA ASP A 23 13.38 -20.45 -2.46
C ASP A 23 13.96 -19.17 -3.10
N LYS A 24 13.33 -18.01 -2.90
CA LYS A 24 13.82 -16.70 -3.35
C LYS A 24 14.16 -15.82 -2.16
N GLU A 25 15.46 -15.59 -1.98
CA GLU A 25 16.02 -14.71 -0.96
C GLU A 25 16.56 -13.44 -1.63
N TYR A 26 15.94 -12.31 -1.33
CA TYR A 26 16.42 -11.00 -1.77
C TYR A 26 16.99 -10.25 -0.58
N ASN A 27 18.16 -9.67 -0.76
CA ASN A 27 18.66 -8.71 0.22
C ASN A 27 17.84 -7.42 0.12
N PRO A 28 17.71 -6.62 1.20
CA PRO A 28 16.95 -5.37 1.18
C PRO A 28 17.43 -4.39 0.08
N GLU A 29 18.71 -4.41 -0.28
CA GLU A 29 19.25 -3.62 -1.39
C GLU A 29 18.71 -4.02 -2.78
N ASP A 30 18.15 -5.21 -2.95
CA ASP A 30 17.58 -5.70 -4.21
C ASP A 30 16.07 -5.41 -4.33
N ILE A 31 15.46 -4.82 -3.30
CA ILE A 31 14.00 -4.76 -3.14
C ILE A 31 13.48 -3.33 -3.29
N ILE A 32 12.25 -3.24 -3.80
CA ILE A 32 11.37 -2.08 -3.72
C ILE A 32 10.19 -2.44 -2.80
N PHE A 33 9.91 -1.64 -1.79
CA PHE A 33 8.65 -1.74 -1.02
C PHE A 33 7.65 -0.76 -1.62
N PHE A 34 6.42 -1.20 -1.86
CA PHE A 34 5.47 -0.48 -2.70
C PHE A 34 4.04 -0.54 -2.13
N ASP A 35 3.35 0.59 -2.20
CA ASP A 35 1.95 0.76 -1.78
C ASP A 35 1.28 1.91 -2.55
N LEU A 36 -0.04 1.81 -2.78
CA LEU A 36 -0.83 2.87 -3.41
C LEU A 36 -2.02 3.29 -2.56
N GLU A 37 -2.27 4.59 -2.54
CA GLU A 37 -3.60 5.10 -2.20
C GLU A 37 -4.37 5.37 -3.47
N HIS A 38 -5.50 4.68 -3.68
CA HIS A 38 -6.23 4.73 -4.93
C HIS A 38 -7.73 4.94 -4.77
N TYR A 39 -8.37 5.48 -5.81
CA TYR A 39 -9.82 5.63 -5.88
C TYR A 39 -10.43 4.73 -6.96
N VAL A 40 -11.38 3.90 -6.54
CA VAL A 40 -12.12 2.97 -7.41
C VAL A 40 -13.62 3.29 -7.33
N TYR A 41 -14.28 3.38 -8.48
CA TYR A 41 -15.74 3.45 -8.57
C TYR A 41 -16.22 2.70 -9.80
N LYS A 42 -16.74 1.48 -9.57
CA LYS A 42 -16.99 0.41 -10.57
C LYS A 42 -15.73 -0.07 -11.30
N LYS A 43 -14.80 0.83 -11.61
CA LYS A 43 -13.47 0.61 -12.18
C LYS A 43 -12.46 1.58 -11.55
N PRO A 44 -11.15 1.26 -11.55
CA PRO A 44 -10.12 2.19 -11.06
C PRO A 44 -10.20 3.55 -11.77
N LYS A 45 -10.06 4.64 -11.01
CA LYS A 45 -10.20 6.02 -11.50
C LYS A 45 -8.90 6.80 -11.46
N CYS A 46 -8.15 6.67 -10.37
CA CYS A 46 -6.85 7.30 -10.22
C CYS A 46 -6.03 6.62 -9.13
N ILE A 47 -4.71 6.81 -9.23
CA ILE A 47 -3.80 6.73 -8.10
C ILE A 47 -3.80 8.10 -7.44
N GLY A 48 -4.19 8.15 -6.17
CA GLY A 48 -4.18 9.33 -5.33
C GLY A 48 -2.78 9.62 -4.79
N VAL A 49 -2.15 8.59 -4.23
CA VAL A 49 -0.75 8.61 -3.78
C VAL A 49 -0.05 7.37 -4.33
N PHE A 50 1.11 7.58 -4.93
CA PHE A 50 2.10 6.55 -5.18
C PHE A 50 3.10 6.59 -4.03
N GLY A 51 3.37 5.45 -3.39
CA GLY A 51 4.40 5.32 -2.36
C GLY A 51 5.35 4.18 -2.69
N ALA A 52 6.65 4.43 -2.60
CA ALA A 52 7.63 3.36 -2.64
C ALA A 52 8.88 3.71 -1.82
N CYS A 53 9.57 2.69 -1.31
CA CYS A 53 10.86 2.88 -0.66
C CYS A 53 11.90 1.84 -1.06
N GLU A 54 13.18 2.22 -0.95
CA GLU A 54 14.34 1.36 -1.18
C GLU A 54 15.35 1.47 -0.04
N TYR A 55 16.06 0.38 0.26
CA TYR A 55 17.17 0.40 1.22
C TYR A 55 18.49 0.81 0.55
N ASP A 56 19.13 1.84 1.10
CA ASP A 56 20.47 2.31 0.77
C ASP A 56 21.48 1.81 1.80
N LYS A 57 22.07 0.64 1.50
CA LYS A 57 23.09 -0.04 2.30
C LYS A 57 24.34 0.79 2.54
N LYS A 58 24.71 1.69 1.63
CA LYS A 58 25.94 2.49 1.78
C LYS A 58 25.84 3.44 2.97
N ASN A 59 24.64 3.94 3.24
CA ASN A 59 24.42 4.96 4.25
C ASN A 59 23.48 4.50 5.38
N ASN A 60 23.01 3.25 5.35
CA ASN A 60 22.00 2.67 6.25
C ASN A 60 20.73 3.54 6.33
N ASN A 61 20.11 3.77 5.17
CA ASN A 61 18.85 4.53 5.12
C ASN A 61 17.80 3.82 4.29
N ILE A 62 16.54 4.10 4.62
CA ILE A 62 15.43 3.94 3.70
C ILE A 62 15.27 5.25 2.93
N LEU A 63 15.19 5.14 1.60
CA LEU A 63 14.86 6.24 0.70
C LEU A 63 13.41 6.07 0.26
N VAL A 64 12.55 7.01 0.63
CA VAL A 64 11.13 7.00 0.29
C VAL A 64 10.88 7.97 -0.86
N THR A 65 10.08 7.55 -1.84
CA THR A 65 9.58 8.38 -2.93
C THR A 65 8.06 8.34 -2.93
N GLN A 66 7.43 9.52 -2.94
CA GLN A 66 5.99 9.67 -3.02
C GLN A 66 5.57 10.67 -4.09
N TYR A 67 4.48 10.36 -4.79
CA TYR A 67 3.80 11.28 -5.70
C TYR A 67 2.34 11.37 -5.30
N MET A 68 1.79 12.58 -5.14
CA MET A 68 0.38 12.79 -4.81
C MET A 68 -0.26 13.78 -5.77
N ILE A 69 -1.38 13.38 -6.38
CA ILE A 69 -2.13 14.24 -7.30
C ILE A 69 -2.84 15.36 -6.54
N GLU A 70 -2.82 16.55 -7.12
CA GLU A 70 -3.53 17.73 -6.59
C GLU A 70 -4.86 17.96 -7.32
N ASP A 71 -4.99 17.48 -8.56
CA ASP A 71 -6.24 17.48 -9.30
C ASP A 71 -6.29 16.37 -10.36
N ARG A 72 -7.44 16.27 -11.04
CA ARG A 72 -7.70 15.23 -12.03
C ARG A 72 -6.80 15.27 -13.27
N ASP A 73 -6.26 16.43 -13.63
CA ASP A 73 -5.43 16.59 -14.83
C ASP A 73 -4.05 15.94 -14.61
N GLU A 74 -3.69 15.68 -13.34
CA GLU A 74 -2.46 15.01 -12.93
C GLU A 74 -2.60 13.49 -12.82
N ALA A 75 -3.82 12.96 -12.96
CA ALA A 75 -4.10 11.52 -12.81
C ALA A 75 -3.36 10.66 -13.86
N THR A 76 -3.08 11.20 -15.04
CA THR A 76 -2.24 10.51 -16.04
C THR A 76 -0.76 10.76 -15.78
N ASN A 77 -0.37 11.95 -15.29
CA ASN A 77 1.03 12.29 -15.02
C ASN A 77 1.65 11.36 -13.96
N ILE A 78 0.91 11.01 -12.91
CA ILE A 78 1.39 10.11 -11.85
C ILE A 78 1.70 8.71 -12.39
N LEU A 79 1.00 8.26 -13.45
CA LEU A 79 1.25 6.97 -14.07
C LEU A 79 2.60 6.94 -14.79
N TYR A 80 2.95 8.03 -15.48
CA TYR A 80 4.26 8.16 -16.11
C TYR A 80 5.38 8.23 -15.07
N LEU A 81 5.19 8.98 -13.98
CA LEU A 81 6.15 9.03 -12.89
C LEU A 81 6.34 7.67 -12.19
N ALA A 82 5.25 6.92 -12.01
CA ALA A 82 5.32 5.56 -11.48
C ALA A 82 6.10 4.63 -12.42
N LYS A 83 5.81 4.66 -13.73
CA LYS A 83 6.57 3.88 -14.73
C LYS A 83 8.05 4.24 -14.71
N ASP A 84 8.38 5.53 -14.75
CA ASP A 84 9.77 6.02 -14.75
C ASP A 84 10.50 5.63 -13.46
N TYR A 85 9.79 5.64 -12.32
CA TYR A 85 10.32 5.14 -11.05
C TYR A 85 10.74 3.68 -11.17
N PHE A 86 9.84 2.80 -11.60
CA PHE A 86 10.13 1.37 -11.70
C PHE A 86 11.20 1.05 -12.73
N MET A 87 11.19 1.71 -13.90
CA MET A 87 12.26 1.56 -14.90
C MET A 87 13.63 1.94 -14.34
N ARG A 88 13.72 3.06 -13.61
CA ARG A 88 14.96 3.50 -12.99
C ARG A 88 15.40 2.55 -11.87
N MET A 89 14.47 2.03 -11.08
CA MET A 89 14.79 1.03 -10.05
C MET A 89 15.30 -0.28 -10.66
N LYS A 90 14.71 -0.73 -11.77
CA LYS A 90 15.22 -1.88 -12.53
C LYS A 90 16.65 -1.64 -13.00
N GLN A 91 16.94 -0.45 -13.54
CA GLN A 91 18.30 -0.06 -13.96
C GLN A 91 19.30 -0.01 -12.80
N LYS A 92 18.84 0.31 -11.58
CA LYS A 92 19.66 0.22 -10.35
C LYS A 92 19.92 -1.22 -9.90
N GLY A 93 19.33 -2.21 -10.55
CA GLY A 93 19.51 -3.63 -10.24
C GLY A 93 18.49 -4.21 -9.26
N LYS A 94 17.40 -3.48 -8.97
CA LYS A 94 16.29 -4.03 -8.16
C LYS A 94 15.66 -5.24 -8.86
N LYS A 95 15.31 -6.25 -8.08
CA LYS A 95 14.87 -7.58 -8.55
C LYS A 95 13.45 -7.91 -8.15
N ALA A 96 13.00 -7.43 -7.00
CA ALA A 96 11.69 -7.77 -6.46
C ALA A 96 10.93 -6.54 -5.94
N ILE A 97 9.60 -6.65 -5.99
CA ILE A 97 8.67 -5.71 -5.36
C ILE A 97 7.98 -6.43 -4.20
N ILE A 98 8.03 -5.80 -3.03
CA ILE A 98 7.34 -6.23 -1.82
C ILE A 98 6.14 -5.34 -1.58
N THR A 99 5.00 -5.98 -1.32
CA THR A 99 3.71 -5.33 -1.07
C THR A 99 3.00 -5.98 0.11
N PHE A 100 1.91 -5.36 0.57
CA PHE A 100 0.95 -5.99 1.47
C PHE A 100 -0.41 -6.03 0.78
N SER A 101 -0.94 -7.23 0.51
CA SER A 101 -2.19 -7.38 -0.28
C SER A 101 -2.09 -6.74 -1.68
N GLY A 102 -0.89 -6.74 -2.27
CA GLY A 102 -0.56 -5.95 -3.47
C GLY A 102 -1.29 -6.36 -4.75
N ASN A 103 -2.05 -7.47 -4.73
CA ASN A 103 -2.96 -7.81 -5.83
C ASN A 103 -3.90 -6.64 -6.16
N ASN A 104 -4.37 -5.89 -5.16
CA ASN A 104 -5.22 -4.72 -5.35
C ASN A 104 -4.48 -3.59 -6.06
N ASP A 105 -3.29 -3.24 -5.59
CA ASP A 105 -2.46 -2.18 -6.17
C ASP A 105 -2.07 -2.48 -7.61
N PHE A 106 -1.58 -3.70 -7.86
CA PHE A 106 -1.22 -4.14 -9.21
C PHE A 106 -2.43 -4.15 -10.15
N THR A 107 -3.61 -4.58 -9.68
CA THR A 107 -4.84 -4.51 -10.47
C THR A 107 -5.16 -3.07 -10.86
N VAL A 108 -5.05 -2.13 -9.91
CA VAL A 108 -5.33 -0.71 -10.15
C VAL A 108 -4.35 -0.08 -11.13
N ILE A 109 -3.04 -0.21 -10.90
CA ILE A 109 -2.03 0.42 -11.76
C ILE A 109 -2.01 -0.20 -13.16
N ASN A 110 -2.12 -1.52 -13.29
CA ASN A 110 -2.18 -2.19 -14.59
C ASN A 110 -3.43 -1.78 -15.38
N TYR A 111 -4.57 -1.67 -14.72
CA TYR A 111 -5.80 -1.17 -15.34
C TYR A 111 -5.61 0.25 -15.87
N LEU A 112 -5.08 1.15 -15.04
CA LEU A 112 -4.87 2.55 -15.41
C LEU A 112 -3.82 2.70 -16.52
N PHE A 113 -2.75 1.92 -16.48
CA PHE A 113 -1.74 1.88 -17.55
C PHE A 113 -2.37 1.47 -18.88
N LYS A 114 -3.17 0.39 -18.87
CA LYS A 114 -3.88 -0.08 -20.07
C LYS A 114 -4.83 0.97 -20.64
N GLU A 115 -5.66 1.60 -19.80
CA GLU A 115 -6.61 2.64 -20.25
C GLU A 115 -5.89 3.88 -20.81
N ASN A 116 -4.67 4.17 -20.37
CA ASN A 116 -3.87 5.33 -20.83
C ASN A 116 -2.84 4.96 -21.92
N GLY A 117 -2.84 3.73 -22.44
CA GLY A 117 -1.89 3.29 -23.47
C GLY A 117 -0.42 3.22 -22.99
N ILE A 118 -0.20 3.09 -21.67
CA ILE A 118 1.13 2.98 -21.07
C ILE A 118 1.50 1.50 -21.02
N TYR A 119 2.51 1.10 -21.80
CA TYR A 119 3.04 -0.27 -21.76
C TYR A 119 4.13 -0.40 -20.69
N TYR A 120 3.91 -1.30 -19.74
CA TYR A 120 4.86 -1.74 -18.72
C TYR A 120 4.38 -3.09 -18.15
N ASN A 121 5.24 -4.10 -18.05
CA ASN A 121 4.88 -5.40 -17.51
C ASN A 121 5.65 -5.67 -16.20
N PHE A 122 4.98 -5.52 -15.07
CA PHE A 122 5.60 -5.73 -13.75
C PHE A 122 6.09 -7.16 -13.55
N GLU A 123 5.37 -8.17 -14.06
CA GLU A 123 5.68 -9.58 -13.86
C GLU A 123 6.91 -10.04 -14.67
N GLU A 124 7.19 -9.38 -15.81
CA GLU A 124 8.41 -9.61 -16.58
C GLU A 124 9.63 -8.90 -15.94
N GLU A 125 9.40 -7.76 -15.28
CA GLU A 125 10.47 -6.91 -14.77
C GLU A 125 10.87 -7.25 -13.34
N PHE A 126 9.96 -7.73 -12.49
CA PHE A 126 10.22 -7.98 -11.09
C PHE A 126 9.54 -9.24 -10.57
N ASP A 127 10.21 -9.91 -9.64
CA ASP A 127 9.56 -10.87 -8.77
C ASP A 127 8.62 -10.14 -7.79
N SER A 128 7.50 -10.76 -7.43
CA SER A 128 6.52 -10.17 -6.50
C SER A 128 6.41 -11.01 -5.23
N VAL A 129 6.50 -10.35 -4.08
CA VAL A 129 6.31 -10.96 -2.76
C VAL A 129 5.22 -10.18 -2.01
N ASP A 130 4.20 -10.90 -1.56
CA ASP A 130 3.07 -10.34 -0.82
C ASP A 130 3.18 -10.78 0.65
N ILE A 131 3.45 -9.82 1.54
CA ILE A 131 3.64 -10.07 2.96
C ILE A 131 2.40 -10.70 3.61
N GLN A 132 1.19 -10.32 3.17
CA GLN A 132 -0.04 -10.88 3.73
C GLN A 132 -0.13 -12.38 3.43
N LYS A 133 0.17 -12.77 2.19
CA LYS A 133 0.19 -14.19 1.79
C LYS A 133 1.27 -14.98 2.51
N GLU A 134 2.44 -14.38 2.74
CA GLU A 134 3.48 -15.04 3.54
C GLU A 134 3.03 -15.25 5.00
N TYR A 135 2.35 -14.27 5.61
CA TYR A 135 1.78 -14.42 6.94
C TYR A 135 0.74 -15.56 7.00
N GLU A 136 -0.19 -15.57 6.04
CA GLU A 136 -1.26 -16.56 5.93
C GLU A 136 -0.73 -17.99 5.80
N LYS A 137 0.38 -18.21 5.09
CA LYS A 137 1.01 -19.53 4.98
C LYS A 137 1.41 -20.11 6.34
N TYR A 138 1.88 -19.26 7.27
CA TYR A 138 2.35 -19.71 8.58
C TYR A 138 1.23 -19.75 9.62
N LYS A 139 0.34 -18.75 9.63
CA LYS A 139 -0.67 -18.60 10.70
C LYS A 139 -2.06 -19.08 10.29
N LYS A 140 -2.30 -19.37 9.00
CA LYS A 140 -3.61 -19.76 8.43
C LYS A 140 -4.73 -18.74 8.71
N LEU A 141 -4.36 -17.49 8.94
CA LEU A 141 -5.24 -16.38 9.27
C LEU A 141 -4.87 -15.19 8.37
N SER A 142 -5.88 -14.59 7.75
CA SER A 142 -5.72 -13.32 7.02
C SER A 142 -5.91 -12.16 7.99
N ILE A 143 -4.96 -11.22 7.97
CA ILE A 143 -5.03 -9.99 8.78
C ILE A 143 -4.74 -8.78 7.91
N GLY A 144 -5.12 -7.59 8.39
CA GLY A 144 -4.75 -6.32 7.77
C GLY A 144 -3.40 -5.80 8.27
N LEU A 145 -2.79 -4.86 7.53
CA LEU A 145 -1.44 -4.35 7.81
C LEU A 145 -1.31 -3.81 9.23
N LYS A 146 -2.30 -3.06 9.73
CA LYS A 146 -2.32 -2.53 11.11
C LYS A 146 -2.26 -3.61 12.18
N LYS A 147 -2.91 -4.76 11.95
CA LYS A 147 -2.83 -5.89 12.90
C LYS A 147 -1.45 -6.55 12.80
N LEU A 148 -0.90 -6.68 11.59
CA LEU A 148 0.44 -7.23 11.40
C LEU A 148 1.50 -6.34 12.05
N GLU A 149 1.40 -5.02 11.91
CA GLU A 149 2.30 -4.06 12.55
C GLU A 149 2.34 -4.22 14.07
N LYS A 150 1.19 -4.47 14.72
CA LYS A 150 1.13 -4.76 16.15
C LYS A 150 1.91 -6.04 16.52
N VAL A 151 1.85 -7.08 15.68
CA VAL A 151 2.65 -8.31 15.88
C VAL A 151 4.15 -8.01 15.84
N PHE A 152 4.56 -6.97 15.11
CA PHE A 152 5.94 -6.54 14.94
C PHE A 152 6.36 -5.40 15.88
N ASP A 153 5.54 -5.09 16.89
CA ASP A 153 5.71 -3.94 17.81
C ASP A 153 5.90 -2.60 17.10
N ILE A 154 5.32 -2.43 15.90
CA ILE A 154 5.37 -1.19 15.14
C ILE A 154 4.27 -0.26 15.62
N VAL A 155 4.67 0.91 16.11
CA VAL A 155 3.76 1.99 16.51
C VAL A 155 3.74 3.06 15.42
N ARG A 156 2.55 3.34 14.88
CA ARG A 156 2.38 4.40 13.90
C ARG A 156 2.38 5.79 14.54
N GLU A 157 2.96 6.74 13.83
CA GLU A 157 2.85 8.17 14.07
C GLU A 157 1.55 8.73 13.46
N GLY A 158 0.88 9.63 14.18
CA GLY A 158 -0.31 10.33 13.70
C GLY A 158 -1.64 9.60 13.93
N GLU A 159 -2.72 10.23 13.48
CA GLU A 159 -4.08 9.73 13.67
C GLU A 159 -4.43 8.59 12.70
N VAL A 160 -5.37 7.75 13.11
CA VAL A 160 -5.85 6.63 12.28
C VAL A 160 -6.63 7.17 11.08
N ILE A 161 -6.11 6.96 9.89
CA ILE A 161 -6.83 7.17 8.63
C ILE A 161 -7.32 5.82 8.10
N SER A 162 -8.54 5.80 7.55
CA SER A 162 -9.08 4.64 6.84
C SER A 162 -8.93 4.82 5.33
N GLY A 163 -8.72 3.71 4.60
CA GLY A 163 -8.71 3.72 3.14
C GLY A 163 -10.02 4.26 2.53
N SER A 164 -11.17 4.07 3.21
CA SER A 164 -12.45 4.65 2.77
C SER A 164 -12.46 6.18 2.81
N ASN A 165 -11.81 6.80 3.80
CA ASN A 165 -11.67 8.25 3.89
C ASN A 165 -10.69 8.80 2.84
N LEU A 166 -9.64 8.04 2.52
CA LEU A 166 -8.70 8.36 1.44
C LEU A 166 -9.40 8.30 0.07
N ALA A 167 -10.14 7.22 -0.21
CA ALA A 167 -10.94 7.09 -1.43
C ALA A 167 -11.96 8.23 -1.60
N LYS A 168 -12.66 8.63 -0.52
CA LYS A 168 -13.57 9.79 -0.53
C LYS A 168 -12.82 11.11 -0.78
N THR A 169 -11.59 11.24 -0.30
CA THR A 169 -10.75 12.41 -0.55
C THR A 169 -10.34 12.50 -2.01
N PHE A 170 -9.81 11.41 -2.59
CA PHE A 170 -9.43 11.39 -4.00
C PHE A 170 -10.63 11.48 -4.95
N HIS A 171 -11.80 10.96 -4.56
CA HIS A 171 -13.05 11.24 -5.27
C HIS A 171 -13.32 12.74 -5.43
N LYS A 172 -13.13 13.53 -4.36
CA LYS A 172 -13.32 14.99 -4.38
C LYS A 172 -12.26 15.68 -5.22
N VAL A 173 -10.99 15.25 -5.11
CA VAL A 173 -9.88 15.73 -5.97
C VAL A 173 -10.18 15.50 -7.45
N MET A 174 -10.74 14.34 -7.80
CA MET A 174 -11.10 14.01 -9.18
C MET A 174 -12.31 14.80 -9.71
N LYS A 175 -13.23 15.20 -8.84
CA LYS A 175 -14.45 15.94 -9.22
C LYS A 175 -14.26 17.45 -9.27
N ASP A 176 -13.47 18.01 -8.34
CA ASP A 176 -13.31 19.44 -8.16
C ASP A 176 -11.83 19.83 -8.17
N ARG A 177 -11.40 20.47 -9.26
CA ARG A 177 -10.03 20.96 -9.47
C ARG A 177 -9.54 21.94 -8.40
N SER A 178 -10.44 22.56 -7.66
CA SER A 178 -10.11 23.53 -6.62
C SER A 178 -10.20 22.94 -5.21
N TYR A 179 -10.63 21.68 -5.07
CA TYR A 179 -10.77 21.01 -3.77
C TYR A 179 -9.44 20.94 -3.02
N PHE A 180 -8.37 20.54 -3.71
CA PHE A 180 -7.05 20.38 -3.09
C PHE A 180 -6.51 21.70 -2.54
N LYS A 181 -6.69 22.82 -3.27
CA LYS A 181 -6.30 24.16 -2.81
C LYS A 181 -7.02 24.64 -1.55
N ARG A 182 -8.17 24.02 -1.22
CA ARG A 182 -8.93 24.28 0.01
C ARG A 182 -8.69 23.22 1.08
N MET A 183 -7.90 22.19 0.79
CA MET A 183 -7.56 21.16 1.75
C MET A 183 -6.59 21.74 2.78
N PRO A 184 -6.84 21.57 4.09
CA PRO A 184 -5.87 21.96 5.10
C PRO A 184 -4.52 21.25 4.88
N GLU A 185 -3.42 21.97 5.04
CA GLU A 185 -2.06 21.41 4.90
C GLU A 185 -1.84 20.20 5.82
N GLU A 186 -2.33 20.26 7.05
CA GLU A 186 -2.29 19.15 8.00
C GLU A 186 -2.93 17.87 7.43
N LYS A 187 -4.02 17.99 6.67
CA LYS A 187 -4.68 16.83 6.06
C LYS A 187 -3.82 16.24 4.94
N ILE A 188 -3.14 17.08 4.16
CA ILE A 188 -2.22 16.62 3.10
C ILE A 188 -1.05 15.87 3.74
N GLU A 189 -0.43 16.45 4.77
CA GLU A 189 0.67 15.81 5.51
C GLU A 189 0.25 14.50 6.16
N LYS A 190 -0.96 14.43 6.74
CA LYS A 190 -1.50 13.18 7.30
C LYS A 190 -1.62 12.08 6.25
N ILE A 191 -2.03 12.40 5.02
CA ILE A 191 -2.13 11.43 3.92
C ILE A 191 -0.73 10.95 3.50
N LEU A 192 0.21 11.88 3.30
CA LEU A 192 1.58 11.54 2.92
C LEU A 192 2.28 10.72 4.01
N LEU A 193 2.13 11.10 5.28
CA LEU A 193 2.70 10.37 6.42
C LEU A 193 2.09 8.97 6.56
N TYR A 194 0.80 8.81 6.30
CA TYR A 194 0.14 7.50 6.33
C TYR A 194 0.76 6.53 5.30
N ASN A 195 0.87 6.96 4.04
CA ASN A 195 1.46 6.13 2.98
C ASN A 195 2.99 5.97 3.14
N GLU A 196 3.70 6.98 3.67
CA GLU A 196 5.14 6.88 3.99
C GLU A 196 5.39 5.78 5.02
N GLN A 197 4.57 5.74 6.08
CA GLN A 197 4.64 4.69 7.08
C GLN A 197 4.30 3.32 6.51
N ASP A 198 3.30 3.20 5.62
CA ASP A 198 2.98 1.90 5.01
C ASP A 198 4.21 1.29 4.32
N VAL A 199 4.87 2.02 3.42
CA VAL A 199 6.05 1.49 2.70
C VAL A 199 7.27 1.27 3.60
N ILE A 200 7.47 2.10 4.63
CA ILE A 200 8.56 1.92 5.59
C ILE A 200 8.29 0.70 6.49
N ASN A 201 7.05 0.50 6.91
CA ASN A 201 6.68 -0.61 7.77
C ASN A 201 6.82 -1.94 7.03
N LEU A 202 6.56 -1.99 5.71
CA LEU A 202 6.89 -3.18 4.91
C LEU A 202 8.37 -3.54 4.99
N TYR A 203 9.28 -2.56 4.95
CA TYR A 203 10.71 -2.81 5.16
C TYR A 203 10.98 -3.38 6.55
N TYR A 204 10.45 -2.76 7.61
CA TYR A 204 10.69 -3.23 8.98
C TYR A 204 10.15 -4.64 9.23
N ILE A 205 8.96 -4.93 8.70
CA ILE A 205 8.35 -6.26 8.74
C ILE A 205 9.23 -7.26 8.00
N TYR A 206 9.72 -6.89 6.81
CA TYR A 206 10.54 -7.77 6.00
C TYR A 206 11.84 -8.16 6.70
N VAL A 207 12.58 -7.18 7.26
CA VAL A 207 13.89 -7.43 7.85
C VAL A 207 13.84 -8.07 9.23
N ASN A 208 12.70 -7.99 9.93
CA ASN A 208 12.49 -8.59 11.25
C ASN A 208 11.55 -9.80 11.25
N TRP A 209 11.16 -10.30 10.07
CA TRP A 209 10.12 -11.33 9.91
C TRP A 209 10.24 -12.48 10.91
N LYS A 210 11.37 -13.17 10.91
CA LYS A 210 11.54 -14.40 11.67
C LYS A 210 11.58 -14.18 13.18
N LYS A 211 12.12 -13.04 13.61
CA LYS A 211 12.11 -12.63 15.02
C LYS A 211 10.67 -12.64 15.56
N TYR A 212 9.74 -12.03 14.85
CA TYR A 212 8.36 -11.91 15.34
C TYR A 212 7.48 -13.12 15.02
N ILE A 213 7.66 -13.75 13.85
CA ILE A 213 6.79 -14.84 13.42
C ILE A 213 7.13 -16.16 14.11
N PHE A 214 8.41 -16.42 14.43
CA PHE A 214 8.87 -17.68 14.99
C PHE A 214 9.24 -17.63 16.48
N GLU A 215 9.64 -16.50 17.06
CA GLU A 215 10.02 -16.45 18.50
C GLU A 215 8.82 -16.26 19.45
N ASN A 216 7.66 -15.76 18.98
CA ASN A 216 6.48 -15.45 19.82
C ASN A 216 5.29 -16.44 19.68
N ILE A 217 5.53 -17.75 19.73
CA ILE A 217 4.43 -18.73 19.84
C ILE A 217 4.09 -18.95 21.32
N THR A 218 3.18 -18.14 21.86
CA THR A 218 2.40 -18.46 23.07
C THR A 218 0.90 -18.33 22.79
N GLU A 219 0.11 -19.24 23.36
CA GLU A 219 -1.31 -19.52 23.05
C GLU A 219 -2.29 -18.35 23.32
N ASP A 220 -1.84 -17.28 23.98
CA ASP A 220 -2.71 -16.19 24.45
C ASP A 220 -3.23 -15.27 23.34
N ASN A 221 -2.57 -15.20 22.18
CA ASN A 221 -2.97 -14.29 21.09
C ASN A 221 -4.23 -14.72 20.31
N ILE A 222 -4.71 -15.96 20.50
CA ILE A 222 -5.83 -16.53 19.72
C ILE A 222 -7.19 -16.12 20.31
N LEU A 223 -7.25 -15.75 21.60
CA LEU A 223 -8.51 -15.55 22.31
C LEU A 223 -9.09 -14.13 22.17
N GLU A 224 -8.26 -13.11 21.95
CA GLU A 224 -8.72 -11.73 21.70
C GLU A 224 -9.34 -11.55 20.30
N GLU A 225 -9.03 -12.42 19.33
CA GLU A 225 -9.42 -12.27 17.91
C GLU A 225 -10.92 -12.48 17.63
N ASN A 226 -11.66 -13.12 18.52
CA ASN A 226 -13.09 -13.41 18.28
C ASN A 226 -14.03 -12.26 18.64
N VAL A 227 -13.59 -11.28 19.42
CA VAL A 227 -14.46 -10.19 19.91
C VAL A 227 -14.50 -9.02 18.92
N ASP A 228 -13.38 -8.71 18.27
CA ASP A 228 -13.26 -7.53 17.38
C ASP A 228 -13.80 -7.75 15.95
N ASN A 229 -14.18 -8.99 15.59
CA ASN A 229 -14.75 -9.29 14.26
C ASN A 229 -16.25 -8.93 14.12
N LEU A 230 -16.90 -8.45 15.18
CA LEU A 230 -18.31 -8.02 15.11
C LEU A 230 -18.51 -6.60 14.55
N ASP A 231 -17.51 -5.72 14.58
CA ASP A 231 -17.68 -4.29 14.22
C ASP A 231 -17.71 -4.02 12.70
N GLY A 232 -17.65 -5.06 11.86
CA GLY A 232 -17.58 -4.95 10.40
C GLY A 232 -18.80 -5.48 9.63
N LEU A 233 -19.88 -5.88 10.30
CA LEU A 233 -21.04 -6.55 9.68
C LEU A 233 -22.35 -5.74 9.68
N GLU A 234 -22.35 -4.49 10.13
CA GLU A 234 -23.50 -3.58 9.99
C GLU A 234 -23.21 -2.52 8.92
N GLU A 235 -23.55 -2.80 7.66
CA GLU A 235 -23.99 -1.82 6.64
C GLU A 235 -24.00 -2.48 5.23
N LEU A 236 -24.90 -3.45 5.03
CA LEU A 236 -25.39 -3.82 3.70
C LEU A 236 -26.84 -4.23 3.85
N ASP A 237 -27.75 -3.25 3.79
CA ASP A 237 -29.02 -3.32 3.06
C ASP A 237 -29.94 -2.16 3.49
N GLU A 238 -29.74 -1.01 2.86
CA GLU A 238 -30.82 -0.05 2.62
C GLU A 238 -30.53 0.62 1.27
N TYR A 239 -31.58 1.03 0.56
CA TYR A 239 -31.64 1.52 -0.82
C TYR A 239 -31.81 0.46 -1.92
N ASN A 240 -33.04 -0.02 -2.10
CA ASN A 240 -33.94 0.57 -3.11
C ASN A 240 -35.37 0.03 -2.99
N ILE A 241 -36.30 0.88 -2.54
CA ILE A 241 -37.75 0.78 -2.78
C ILE A 241 -38.14 1.95 -3.68
N SER A 242 -39.13 1.68 -4.54
CA SER A 242 -39.84 2.53 -5.52
C SER A 242 -39.21 2.56 -6.90
N GLU A 243 -39.93 2.41 -8.01
CA GLU A 243 -41.35 2.16 -8.30
C GLU A 243 -41.36 1.93 -9.83
N GLU A 244 -42.11 0.96 -10.34
CA GLU A 244 -42.70 1.05 -11.68
C GLU A 244 -43.88 0.07 -11.74
N GLU A 245 -45.08 0.63 -11.53
CA GLU A 245 -46.36 0.04 -11.91
C GLU A 245 -46.56 0.08 -13.44
N SER A 246 -47.48 -0.77 -13.91
CA SER A 246 -48.09 -0.88 -15.26
C SER A 246 -47.19 -1.50 -16.34
N ASP A 247 -47.59 -2.55 -17.06
CA ASP A 247 -48.86 -2.69 -17.78
C ASP A 247 -49.45 -4.11 -17.78
N GLU A 248 -50.77 -4.11 -18.00
CA GLU A 248 -51.71 -5.20 -18.18
C GLU A 248 -51.40 -6.11 -19.40
N ASP A 249 -51.56 -7.42 -19.23
CA ASP A 249 -52.47 -8.31 -20.00
C ASP A 249 -52.39 -9.77 -19.52
#